data_AF-A0AAX3I8D1-F1
#
_entry.id   AF-A0AAX3I8D1-F1
#
_cell.length_a   1.000
_cell.length_b   1.000
_cell.length_c   1.000
_cell.angle_alpha   90.00
_cell.angle_beta   90.00
_cell.angle_gamma   90.00
#
_symmetry.space_group_name_H-M   'P 1'
#
loop_
_entity.id
_entity.type
_entity.pdbx_description
1 polymer ?
#
loop_
_entity_poly.entity_id
_entity_poly.type
_entity_poly.pdbx_seq_one_letter_code
_entity_poly.pdbx_strand_id
1 'polypeptide(L)'
;MTTTDIDTRFLTDIPGIRVMTHNAQIGVCDKREAHLGVGRLHRAFSVHLIDSQGRHLLQRRAAGKMRRLLSEHPSFDTPALHSL
;
A
#
# COMPACT_ATOMS: atom_id res chain seq x y z
N MET A 1 10.40 13.22 23.88
CA MET A 1 10.59 11.97 23.11
C MET A 1 10.45 12.32 21.64
N THR A 2 11.58 12.54 20.96
CA THR A 2 11.59 12.90 19.55
C THR A 2 11.31 11.65 18.74
N THR A 3 10.12 11.57 18.15
CA THR A 3 9.82 10.62 17.08
C THR A 3 10.79 10.93 15.95
N THR A 4 11.85 10.13 15.82
CA THR A 4 12.68 10.14 14.63
C THR A 4 11.78 9.66 13.49
N ASP A 5 11.20 10.61 12.77
CA ASP A 5 10.59 10.36 11.48
C ASP A 5 11.66 9.66 10.64
N ILE A 6 11.39 8.43 10.22
CA ILE A 6 12.34 7.67 9.41
C ILE A 6 12.37 8.42 8.09
N ASP A 7 13.39 9.25 7.92
CA ASP A 7 13.60 10.17 6.81
C ASP A 7 13.06 9.60 5.51
N THR A 8 11.90 10.09 5.08
CA THR A 8 11.31 9.78 3.77
C THR A 8 12.21 10.24 2.62
N ARG A 9 13.26 11.02 2.94
CA ARG A 9 14.36 11.44 2.08
C ARG A 9 15.19 10.28 1.51
N PHE A 10 15.16 9.08 2.12
CA PHE A 10 15.78 7.88 1.53
C PHE A 10 14.88 7.17 0.49
N LEU A 11 13.61 7.57 0.34
CA LEU A 11 12.73 7.03 -0.70
C LEU A 11 12.75 7.82 -2.02
N THR A 12 13.40 9.00 -2.08
CA THR A 12 13.43 9.82 -3.30
C THR A 12 14.35 9.26 -4.39
N ASP A 13 15.29 8.39 -4.03
CA ASP A 13 16.24 7.78 -4.98
C ASP A 13 15.82 6.38 -5.46
N ILE A 14 14.65 5.89 -5.03
CA ILE A 14 14.07 4.66 -5.58
C ILE A 14 13.45 5.03 -6.93
N PRO A 15 13.86 4.42 -8.06
CA PRO A 15 13.18 4.63 -9.33
C PRO A 15 11.68 4.42 -9.11
N GLY A 16 10.86 5.36 -9.57
CA GLY A 16 9.43 5.44 -9.27
C GLY A 16 8.72 4.09 -9.36
N ILE A 17 7.58 3.97 -8.68
CA ILE A 17 6.75 2.77 -8.70
C ILE A 17 6.43 2.38 -10.15
N ARG A 18 6.84 1.16 -10.53
CA ARG A 18 6.58 0.60 -11.87
C ARG A 18 5.09 0.39 -12.06
N VAL A 19 4.54 1.03 -13.08
CA VAL A 19 3.15 0.85 -13.51
C VAL A 19 3.06 -0.37 -14.41
N MET A 20 2.02 -1.16 -14.23
CA MET A 20 1.88 -2.49 -14.83
C MET A 20 0.58 -2.66 -15.62
N THR A 21 0.63 -3.47 -16.68
CA THR A 21 -0.55 -4.08 -17.32
C THR A 21 -0.22 -5.51 -17.72
N HIS A 22 -1.13 -6.48 -17.55
CA HIS A 22 -0.90 -7.88 -17.94
C HIS A 22 0.48 -8.44 -17.51
N ASN A 23 0.90 -8.12 -16.28
CA ASN A 23 2.20 -8.46 -15.71
C ASN A 23 3.46 -7.91 -16.44
N ALA A 24 3.28 -6.96 -17.36
CA ALA A 24 4.34 -6.21 -18.02
C ALA A 24 4.42 -4.78 -17.49
N GLN A 25 5.64 -4.22 -17.43
CA GLN A 25 5.85 -2.83 -17.06
C GLN A 25 5.47 -1.91 -18.24
N ILE A 26 4.69 -0.85 -17.95
CA ILE A 26 4.28 0.17 -18.92
C ILE A 26 4.77 1.57 -18.60
N GLY A 27 5.40 1.77 -17.44
CA GLY A 27 5.94 3.06 -17.04
C GLY A 27 6.39 3.09 -15.59
N VAL A 28 6.60 4.29 -15.08
CA VAL A 28 6.94 4.60 -13.70
C VAL A 28 6.13 5.81 -13.24
N CYS A 29 5.70 5.79 -11.98
CA CYS A 29 4.97 6.88 -11.32
C CYS A 29 5.52 7.08 -9.91
N ASP A 30 5.23 8.19 -9.26
CA ASP A 30 5.63 8.34 -7.87
C ASP A 30 4.75 7.49 -6.93
N LYS A 31 5.17 7.37 -5.67
CA LYS A 31 4.42 6.60 -4.67
C LYS A 31 3.05 7.18 -4.37
N ARG A 32 2.90 8.49 -4.41
CA ARG A 32 1.66 9.21 -4.12
C ARG A 32 0.63 8.95 -5.23
N GLU A 33 1.02 9.07 -6.49
CA GLU A 33 0.22 8.74 -7.69
C GLU A 33 -0.22 7.27 -7.71
N ALA A 34 0.66 6.36 -7.26
CA ALA A 34 0.32 4.95 -7.15
C ALA A 34 -0.78 4.64 -6.11
N HIS A 35 -0.93 5.48 -5.08
CA HIS A 35 -1.76 5.17 -3.90
C HIS A 35 -2.90 6.18 -3.62
N LEU A 36 -2.94 7.33 -4.28
CA LEU A 36 -4.01 8.32 -4.13
C LEU A 36 -5.15 8.07 -5.13
N GLY A 37 -6.39 8.28 -4.67
CA GLY A 37 -7.60 8.10 -5.48
C GLY A 37 -7.73 6.65 -5.97
N VAL A 38 -8.01 6.50 -7.27
CA VAL A 38 -8.03 5.17 -7.93
C VAL A 38 -6.67 4.48 -7.85
N GLY A 39 -5.57 5.25 -7.84
CA GLY A 39 -4.20 4.77 -7.85
C GLY A 39 -3.75 4.24 -9.21
N ARG A 40 -2.50 3.77 -9.29
CA ARG A 40 -1.93 3.07 -10.47
C ARG A 40 -1.62 1.63 -10.09
N LEU A 41 -1.97 0.69 -10.97
CA LEU A 41 -1.62 -0.72 -10.76
C LEU A 41 -0.10 -0.88 -10.80
N HIS A 42 0.45 -1.42 -9.72
CA HIS A 42 1.87 -1.66 -9.56
C HIS A 42 2.12 -2.98 -8.85
N ARG A 43 3.33 -3.52 -9.00
CA ARG A 43 3.73 -4.75 -8.31
C ARG A 43 4.10 -4.43 -6.86
N ALA A 44 3.62 -5.24 -5.94
CA ALA A 44 4.01 -5.24 -4.53
C ALA A 44 4.45 -6.66 -4.13
N PHE A 45 5.05 -6.76 -2.95
CA PHE A 45 5.40 -8.05 -2.35
C PHE A 45 4.98 -8.08 -0.89
N SER A 46 4.71 -9.28 -0.40
CA SER A 46 4.46 -9.56 1.01
C SER A 46 5.52 -10.55 1.50
N VAL A 47 6.06 -10.33 2.70
CA VAL A 47 7.00 -11.25 3.33
C VAL A 47 6.34 -11.85 4.56
N HIS A 48 6.40 -13.17 4.67
CA HIS A 48 5.91 -13.91 5.83
C HIS A 48 7.14 -14.54 6.50
N LEU A 49 7.49 -14.05 7.70
CA LEU A 49 8.56 -14.62 8.51
C LEU A 49 7.93 -15.55 9.56
N ILE A 50 8.35 -16.81 9.53
CA ILE A 50 7.87 -17.87 10.41
C ILE A 50 9.07 -18.42 11.16
N ASP A 51 8.98 -18.51 12.48
CA ASP A 51 10.06 -19.09 13.29
C ASP A 51 10.03 -20.63 13.26
N SER A 52 11.01 -21.27 13.89
CA SER A 52 11.10 -22.74 13.95
C SER A 52 9.95 -23.41 14.71
N GLN A 53 9.11 -22.64 15.42
CA GLN A 53 7.93 -23.11 16.14
C GLN A 53 6.62 -22.84 15.36
N GLY A 54 6.71 -22.34 14.12
CA GLY A 54 5.55 -22.06 13.28
C GLY A 54 4.83 -20.74 13.59
N ARG A 55 5.42 -19.85 14.39
CA ARG A 55 4.79 -18.56 14.76
C ARG A 55 5.11 -17.48 13.74
N HIS A 56 4.13 -16.66 13.41
CA HIS A 56 4.27 -15.54 12.47
C HIS A 56 4.75 -14.26 13.16
N LEU A 57 5.72 -13.57 12.55
CA LEU A 57 6.03 -12.20 12.92
C LEU A 57 4.97 -11.25 12.36
N LEU A 58 4.27 -10.54 13.25
CA LEU A 58 3.27 -9.54 12.87
C LEU A 58 3.83 -8.12 13.02
N GLN A 59 3.77 -7.33 11.95
CA GLN A 59 4.15 -5.92 11.98
C GLN A 59 2.95 -5.03 12.33
N ARG A 60 3.05 -4.23 13.40
CA ARG A 60 2.15 -3.10 13.64
C ARG A 60 2.71 -1.84 12.96
N ARG A 61 1.99 -1.31 11.98
CA ARG A 61 2.42 -0.10 11.25
C ARG A 61 2.33 1.14 12.14
N ALA A 62 3.29 2.06 11.98
CA ALA A 62 3.23 3.39 12.59
C ALA A 62 2.04 4.19 12.05
N ALA A 63 1.43 5.02 12.89
CA ALA A 63 0.22 5.78 12.56
C ALA A 63 0.39 6.72 11.34
N GLY A 64 1.58 7.32 11.17
CA GLY A 64 1.88 8.22 10.06
C GLY A 64 2.18 7.53 8.71
N LYS A 65 2.08 6.20 8.61
CA LYS A 65 2.39 5.51 7.36
C LYS A 65 1.25 5.70 6.36
N MET A 66 1.51 6.42 5.26
CA MET A 66 0.56 6.63 4.16
C MET A 66 -0.12 5.31 3.77
N ARG A 67 -1.46 5.32 3.82
CA ARG A 67 -2.37 4.26 3.38
C ARG A 67 -3.04 4.70 2.08
N ARG A 68 -3.54 3.75 1.28
CA ARG A 68 -4.49 4.07 0.20
C ARG A 68 -5.62 4.91 0.80
N LEU A 69 -5.75 6.16 0.39
CA LEU A 69 -6.97 6.91 0.65
C LEU A 69 -8.02 6.31 -0.28
N LEU A 70 -8.98 5.60 0.29
CA LEU A 70 -10.20 5.25 -0.43
C LEU A 70 -10.89 6.59 -0.73
N SER A 71 -10.70 7.12 -1.94
CA SER A 71 -11.70 8.02 -2.49
C SER A 71 -12.93 7.17 -2.73
N GLU A 72 -14.06 7.55 -2.14
CA GLU A 72 -15.41 7.03 -2.41
C GLU A 72 -15.53 6.66 -3.89
N HIS A 73 -15.42 5.37 -4.20
CA HIS A 73 -15.68 4.85 -5.54
C HIS A 73 -17.17 4.51 -5.54
N PRO A 74 -18.02 5.12 -6.37
CA PRO A 74 -19.48 4.96 -6.34
C PRO A 74 -19.96 3.59 -6.87
N SER A 75 -19.13 2.56 -6.77
CA SER A 75 -19.35 1.24 -7.36
C SER A 75 -19.23 0.09 -6.37
N PHE A 76 -19.03 0.39 -5.09
CA PHE A 76 -19.24 -0.57 -4.00
C PHE A 76 -20.43 -0.13 -3.16
N ASP A 77 -21.62 -0.14 -3.76
CA ASP A 77 -22.86 -0.19 -2.99
C ASP A 77 -22.80 -1.45 -2.14
N THR A 78 -22.76 -1.23 -0.84
CA THR A 78 -22.92 -2.29 0.16
C THR A 78 -24.39 -2.72 0.05
N PRO A 79 -24.74 -3.99 -0.15
CA PRO A 79 -26.13 -4.38 0.03
C PRO A 79 -26.44 -4.12 1.51
N ALA A 80 -27.31 -3.14 1.77
CA ALA A 80 -27.88 -2.94 3.08
C ALA A 80 -28.48 -4.28 3.51
N LEU A 81 -27.97 -4.83 4.61
CA LEU A 81 -28.65 -5.90 5.33
C LEU A 81 -30.00 -5.32 5.76
N HIS A 82 -31.05 -5.55 4.98
CA HIS A 82 -32.40 -5.49 5.50
C HIS A 82 -32.55 -6.65 6.47
N SER A 83 -32.59 -6.30 7.75
CA SER A 83 -33.16 -7.13 8.79
C SER A 83 -34.62 -7.39 8.45
N LEU A 84 -34.96 -8.65 8.16
CA LEU A 84 -36.20 -9.35 8.53
C LEU A 84 -35.88 -10.84 8.65
#